data_AF-A0A965KDC6-F1
#
_entry.id   AF-A0A965KDC6-F1
#
_cell.length_a   1.000
_cell.length_b   1.000
_cell.length_c   1.000
_cell.angle_alpha   90.00
_cell.angle_beta   90.00
_cell.angle_gamma   90.00
#
_symmetry.space_group_name_H-M   'P 1'
#
loop_
_entity.id
_entity.type
_entity.pdbx_description
1 polymer ?
#
loop_
_entity_poly.entity_id
_entity_poly.type
_entity_poly.pdbx_seq_one_letter_code
_entity_poly.pdbx_strand_id
1 'polypeptide(L)'
;MTTTLSRRRFFQLAGLATLAFPLRGWAALDTSGGDEIVIINDIHLTGIPEEKIPANAKADGEHLRTAVKQILALPKKPAAVIINGDLALAIGTAADYAVVRELIAPLRDAGIPVHLTLGNHDVRDIFMAAFPEMKSASALKEHRHNSLIDLPSTRLILLDTL
;
A
#
# COMPACT_ATOMS: atom_id res chain seq x y z
N MET A 1 22.58 28.01 -29.27
CA MET A 1 23.57 27.13 -28.60
C MET A 1 22.97 26.63 -27.30
N THR A 2 22.42 25.41 -27.30
CA THR A 2 21.85 24.77 -26.10
C THR A 2 22.97 24.09 -25.32
N THR A 3 23.37 24.68 -24.20
CA THR A 3 24.36 24.07 -23.29
C THR A 3 23.72 22.93 -22.53
N THR A 4 24.12 21.69 -22.82
CA THR A 4 23.70 20.49 -22.08
C THR A 4 24.33 20.50 -20.69
N LEU A 5 23.50 20.51 -19.63
CA LEU A 5 23.97 20.31 -18.26
C LEU A 5 24.50 18.88 -18.10
N SER A 6 25.74 18.73 -17.63
CA SER A 6 26.29 17.40 -17.32
C SER A 6 25.85 16.93 -15.93
N ARG A 7 25.69 15.61 -15.77
CA ARG A 7 25.31 14.95 -14.50
C ARG A 7 26.17 15.40 -13.31
N ARG A 8 27.46 15.68 -13.52
CA ARG A 8 28.37 16.19 -12.47
C ARG A 8 28.02 17.60 -11.99
N ARG A 9 27.58 18.48 -12.88
CA ARG A 9 27.18 19.85 -12.51
C ARG A 9 25.83 19.88 -11.78
N PHE A 10 24.93 18.93 -12.07
CA PHE A 10 23.67 18.79 -11.34
C PHE A 10 23.89 18.46 -9.86
N PHE A 11 24.77 17.49 -9.55
CA PHE A 11 25.09 17.15 -8.16
C PHE A 11 25.82 18.26 -7.39
N GLN A 12 26.66 19.03 -8.06
CA GLN A 12 27.34 20.18 -7.44
C GLN A 12 26.36 21.32 -7.11
N LEU A 13 25.35 21.56 -7.95
CA LEU A 13 24.31 22.56 -7.68
C LEU A 13 23.31 22.09 -6.62
N ALA A 14 22.95 20.80 -6.58
CA ALA A 14 22.07 20.25 -5.56
C ALA A 14 22.72 20.27 -4.15
N GLY A 15 24.03 20.08 -4.06
CA GLY A 15 24.76 20.10 -2.78
C GLY A 15 24.94 21.49 -2.15
N LEU A 16 24.75 22.57 -2.92
CA LEU A 16 24.84 23.95 -2.40
C LEU A 16 23.49 24.49 -1.89
N ALA A 17 22.37 23.89 -2.31
CA ALA A 17 21.04 24.28 -1.83
C ALA A 17 20.71 23.74 -0.42
N THR A 18 21.46 22.75 0.08
CA THR A 18 21.21 22.13 1.39
C THR A 18 21.86 22.85 2.57
N LEU A 19 22.77 23.82 2.34
CA LEU A 19 23.53 24.48 3.41
C LEU A 19 22.91 25.80 3.92
N ALA A 20 21.76 26.22 3.38
CA ALA A 20 21.10 27.48 3.76
C ALA A 20 19.72 27.31 4.41
N PHE A 21 19.36 26.10 4.84
CA PHE A 21 18.28 25.96 5.82
C PHE A 21 18.86 26.21 7.21
N PRO A 22 18.45 27.28 7.93
CA PRO A 22 18.82 27.38 9.33
C PRO A 22 18.30 26.12 10.02
N LEU A 23 19.18 25.47 10.78
CA LEU A 23 18.87 24.44 11.77
C LEU A 23 17.97 25.05 12.86
N ARG A 24 16.75 25.45 12.49
CA ARG A 24 15.70 25.84 13.41
C ARG A 24 15.00 24.57 13.84
N GLY A 25 15.51 24.02 14.93
CA GLY A 25 14.82 23.09 15.80
C GLY A 25 14.51 21.74 15.15
N TRP A 26 15.24 20.72 15.59
CA TRP A 26 14.58 19.48 15.98
C TRP A 26 13.66 19.79 17.17
N ALA A 27 12.59 20.55 16.94
CA ALA A 27 11.38 20.32 17.70
C ALA A 27 11.01 18.89 17.36
N ALA A 28 10.86 18.03 18.37
CA ALA A 28 10.25 16.72 18.18
C ALA A 28 9.01 16.98 17.33
N LEU A 29 8.97 16.44 16.11
CA LEU A 29 7.81 16.59 15.25
C LEU A 29 6.65 16.08 16.11
N ASP A 30 5.74 16.96 16.48
CA ASP A 30 4.57 16.57 17.24
C ASP A 30 3.67 15.77 16.29
N THR A 31 3.93 14.47 16.22
CA THR A 31 3.14 13.53 15.42
C THR A 31 1.84 13.17 16.12
N SER A 32 1.58 13.68 17.34
CA SER A 32 0.39 13.32 18.12
C SER A 32 -0.92 13.75 17.44
N GLY A 33 -0.86 14.71 16.52
CA GLY A 33 -1.98 15.19 15.70
C GLY A 33 -2.06 14.64 14.28
N GLY A 34 -1.08 13.83 13.84
CA GLY A 34 -1.05 13.29 12.48
C GLY A 34 -2.06 12.17 12.26
N ASP A 35 -2.49 12.00 11.01
CA ASP A 35 -3.18 10.80 10.58
C ASP A 35 -2.17 9.65 10.47
N GLU A 36 -2.34 8.64 11.32
CA GLU A 36 -1.52 7.43 11.26
C GLU A 36 -1.97 6.56 10.08
N ILE A 37 -1.02 6.16 9.24
CA ILE A 37 -1.24 5.26 8.12
C ILE A 37 -0.42 4.00 8.35
N VAL A 38 -1.08 2.85 8.28
CA VAL A 38 -0.40 1.56 8.34
C VAL A 38 -0.22 1.04 6.92
N ILE A 39 1.00 0.62 6.58
CA ILE A 39 1.31 0.02 5.29
C ILE A 39 1.82 -1.40 5.53
N ILE A 40 1.19 -2.37 4.88
CA ILE A 40 1.61 -3.77 4.81
C ILE A 40 1.93 -4.03 3.34
N ASN A 41 2.97 -4.80 3.04
CA ASN A 41 3.30 -5.19 1.66
C ASN A 41 3.28 -6.72 1.54
N ASP A 42 3.10 -7.22 0.32
CA ASP A 42 3.44 -8.59 -0.06
C ASP A 42 2.80 -9.66 0.86
N ILE A 43 1.46 -9.67 0.91
CA ILE A 43 0.73 -10.61 1.79
C ILE A 43 0.62 -12.02 1.20
N HIS A 44 0.87 -12.19 -0.11
CA HIS A 44 1.01 -13.48 -0.81
C HIS A 44 -0.02 -14.55 -0.40
N LEU A 45 -1.30 -14.18 -0.33
CA LEU A 45 -2.34 -15.11 0.12
C LEU A 45 -2.74 -16.09 -0.97
N THR A 46 -3.23 -17.26 -0.56
CA THR A 46 -3.78 -18.23 -1.50
C THR A 46 -5.05 -18.91 -1.01
N GLY A 47 -5.96 -19.19 -1.94
CA GLY A 47 -7.19 -19.94 -1.74
C GLY A 47 -7.11 -21.40 -2.21
N ILE A 48 -5.91 -21.93 -2.46
CA ILE A 48 -5.72 -23.36 -2.76
C ILE A 48 -5.83 -24.20 -1.46
N PRO A 49 -6.11 -25.52 -1.56
CA PRO A 49 -6.12 -26.40 -0.40
C PRO A 49 -4.81 -26.36 0.39
N GLU A 50 -4.89 -26.40 1.72
CA GLU A 50 -3.77 -26.22 2.64
C GLU A 50 -2.61 -27.20 2.38
N GLU A 51 -2.93 -28.44 2.00
CA GLU A 51 -1.94 -29.47 1.68
C GLU A 51 -1.11 -29.14 0.43
N LYS A 52 -1.58 -28.22 -0.42
CA LYS A 52 -0.90 -27.77 -1.64
C LYS A 52 -0.15 -26.44 -1.46
N ILE A 53 -0.29 -25.78 -0.32
CA ILE A 53 0.39 -24.52 -0.05
C ILE A 53 1.90 -24.77 0.11
N PRO A 54 2.76 -24.05 -0.64
CA PRO A 54 4.22 -24.11 -0.46
C PRO A 54 4.62 -23.86 0.99
N ALA A 55 5.62 -24.58 1.50
CA ALA A 55 6.01 -24.52 2.91
C ALA A 55 6.36 -23.10 3.38
N ASN A 56 6.93 -22.27 2.51
CA ASN A 56 7.28 -20.88 2.80
C ASN A 56 6.08 -19.93 2.85
N ALA A 57 4.91 -20.31 2.31
CA ALA A 57 3.70 -19.49 2.28
C ALA A 57 2.62 -19.94 3.28
N LYS A 58 2.82 -21.08 3.96
CA LYS A 58 1.83 -21.65 4.89
C LYS A 58 1.48 -20.72 6.05
N ALA A 59 2.40 -19.86 6.46
CA ALA A 59 2.21 -18.97 7.60
C ALA A 59 1.62 -17.60 7.20
N ASP A 60 1.53 -17.26 5.92
CA ASP A 60 1.22 -15.89 5.48
C ASP A 60 -0.18 -15.43 5.89
N GLY A 61 -1.16 -16.35 5.83
CA GLY A 61 -2.50 -16.10 6.36
C GLY A 61 -2.50 -15.76 7.86
N GLU A 62 -1.73 -16.52 8.66
CA GLU A 62 -1.62 -16.27 10.10
C GLU A 62 -0.81 -15.02 10.44
N HIS A 63 0.21 -14.70 9.63
CA HIS A 63 0.94 -13.43 9.72
C HIS A 63 0.00 -12.26 9.49
N LEU A 64 -0.84 -12.29 8.44
CA LEU A 64 -1.81 -11.24 8.20
C LEU A 64 -2.87 -11.16 9.30
N ARG A 65 -3.41 -12.30 9.77
CA ARG A 65 -4.35 -12.31 10.92
C ARG A 65 -3.72 -11.67 12.16
N THR A 66 -2.43 -11.92 12.40
CA THR A 66 -1.70 -11.33 13.52
C THR A 66 -1.52 -9.82 13.33
N ALA A 67 -1.10 -9.37 12.14
CA ALA A 67 -0.99 -7.95 11.82
C ALA A 67 -2.34 -7.23 11.96
N VAL A 68 -3.43 -7.82 11.45
CA VAL A 68 -4.80 -7.29 11.61
C VAL A 68 -5.17 -7.13 13.08
N LYS A 69 -4.91 -8.15 13.92
CA LYS A 69 -5.15 -8.05 15.37
C LYS A 69 -4.34 -6.94 16.02
N GLN A 70 -3.07 -6.76 15.62
CA GLN A 70 -2.21 -5.70 16.14
C GLN A 70 -2.70 -4.31 15.74
N ILE A 71 -3.12 -4.13 14.49
CA ILE A 71 -3.71 -2.87 14.00
C ILE A 71 -4.98 -2.53 14.77
N LEU A 72 -5.85 -3.51 15.00
CA LEU A 72 -7.08 -3.33 15.78
C LEU A 72 -6.82 -2.99 17.25
N ALA A 73 -5.65 -3.35 17.77
CA ALA A 73 -5.24 -3.07 19.15
C ALA A 73 -4.52 -1.71 19.31
N LEU A 74 -4.33 -0.95 18.23
CA LEU A 74 -3.73 0.38 18.31
C LEU A 74 -4.59 1.32 19.19
N PRO A 75 -3.99 2.16 20.05
CA PRO A 75 -4.74 3.07 20.93
C PRO A 75 -5.65 4.05 20.17
N LYS A 76 -5.25 4.42 18.96
CA LYS A 76 -5.99 5.23 17.99
C LYS A 76 -6.14 4.42 16.72
N LYS A 77 -7.34 4.43 16.11
CA LYS A 77 -7.52 3.80 14.80
C LYS A 77 -6.70 4.56 13.75
N PRO A 78 -5.95 3.87 12.88
CA PRO A 78 -5.27 4.53 11.78
C PRO A 78 -6.29 5.15 10.83
N ALA A 79 -5.91 6.24 10.18
CA ALA A 79 -6.72 6.91 9.19
C ALA A 79 -6.94 6.03 7.94
N ALA A 80 -5.96 5.18 7.61
CA ALA A 80 -6.10 4.13 6.62
C ALA A 80 -5.09 3.00 6.83
N VAL A 81 -5.42 1.82 6.31
CA VAL A 81 -4.50 0.71 6.10
C VAL A 81 -4.31 0.53 4.59
N ILE A 82 -3.07 0.48 4.14
CA ILE A 82 -2.71 0.20 2.75
C ILE A 82 -2.07 -1.19 2.71
N ILE A 83 -2.64 -2.11 1.93
CA ILE A 83 -1.98 -3.36 1.57
C ILE A 83 -1.42 -3.18 0.17
N ASN A 84 -0.10 -3.10 0.10
CA ASN A 84 0.60 -2.58 -1.04
C ASN A 84 1.28 -3.71 -1.84
N GLY A 85 0.57 -4.20 -2.85
CA GLY A 85 1.06 -5.14 -3.83
C GLY A 85 1.06 -6.60 -3.39
N ASP A 86 1.15 -7.46 -4.39
CA ASP A 86 1.26 -8.91 -4.29
C ASP A 86 0.30 -9.52 -3.27
N LEU A 87 -1.00 -9.26 -3.52
CA LEU A 87 -2.07 -9.75 -2.65
C LEU A 87 -2.19 -11.28 -2.75
N ALA A 88 -1.99 -11.82 -3.96
CA ALA A 88 -2.00 -13.25 -4.23
C ALA A 88 -0.59 -13.84 -4.26
N LEU A 89 -0.46 -15.11 -3.88
CA LEU A 89 0.83 -15.83 -3.82
C LEU A 89 1.50 -16.02 -5.19
N ALA A 90 0.71 -16.26 -6.25
CA ALA A 90 1.22 -16.72 -7.54
C ALA A 90 0.61 -15.94 -8.72
N ILE A 91 -0.45 -16.47 -9.33
CA ILE A 91 -1.23 -15.74 -10.33
C ILE A 91 -2.59 -15.52 -9.69
N GLY A 92 -2.94 -14.26 -9.42
CA GLY A 92 -4.13 -13.91 -8.65
C GLY A 92 -5.39 -14.59 -9.17
N THR A 93 -5.99 -15.42 -8.32
CA THR A 93 -7.26 -16.09 -8.59
C THR A 93 -8.39 -15.51 -7.75
N ALA A 94 -9.63 -15.78 -8.15
CA ALA A 94 -10.80 -15.39 -7.37
C ALA A 94 -10.80 -16.01 -5.95
N ALA A 95 -10.23 -17.22 -5.80
CA ALA A 95 -10.10 -17.87 -4.52
C ALA A 95 -9.09 -17.15 -3.62
N ASP A 96 -7.94 -16.74 -4.16
CA ASP A 96 -6.93 -15.97 -3.41
C ASP A 96 -7.53 -14.65 -2.92
N TYR A 97 -8.22 -13.91 -3.79
CA TYR A 97 -8.87 -12.65 -3.40
C TYR A 97 -10.03 -12.84 -2.42
N ALA A 98 -10.73 -13.98 -2.45
CA ALA A 98 -11.73 -14.29 -1.44
C ALA A 98 -11.08 -14.44 -0.05
N VAL A 99 -9.91 -15.08 0.04
CA VAL A 99 -9.13 -15.17 1.28
C VAL A 99 -8.67 -13.77 1.71
N VAL A 100 -8.12 -12.95 0.80
CA VAL A 100 -7.75 -11.56 1.10
C VAL A 100 -8.94 -10.82 1.72
N ARG A 101 -10.13 -10.92 1.10
CA ARG A 101 -11.34 -10.26 1.57
C ARG A 101 -11.77 -10.71 2.95
N GLU A 102 -11.69 -12.01 3.23
CA GLU A 102 -11.98 -12.57 4.56
C GLU A 102 -11.02 -12.00 5.60
N LEU A 103 -9.70 -12.04 5.34
CA LEU A 103 -8.70 -11.69 6.33
C LEU A 103 -8.69 -10.21 6.68
N ILE A 104 -9.06 -9.33 5.74
CA ILE A 104 -9.14 -7.88 5.96
C ILE A 104 -10.50 -7.40 6.46
N ALA A 105 -11.54 -8.25 6.43
CA ALA A 105 -12.89 -7.89 6.87
C ALA A 105 -12.91 -7.27 8.28
N PRO A 106 -12.17 -7.79 9.28
CA PRO A 106 -12.16 -7.20 10.63
C PRO A 106 -11.71 -5.73 10.66
N LEU A 107 -10.79 -5.31 9.78
CA LEU A 107 -10.37 -3.91 9.67
C LEU A 107 -11.52 -3.03 9.15
N ARG A 108 -12.22 -3.50 8.10
CA ARG A 108 -13.35 -2.80 7.49
C ARG A 108 -14.54 -2.72 8.46
N ASP A 109 -14.83 -3.80 9.18
CA ASP A 109 -15.89 -3.88 10.20
C ASP A 109 -15.61 -2.93 11.37
N ALA A 110 -14.34 -2.72 11.71
CA ALA A 110 -13.92 -1.72 12.68
C ALA A 110 -14.00 -0.27 12.14
N GLY A 111 -14.43 -0.07 10.90
CA GLY A 111 -14.53 1.26 10.27
C GLY A 111 -13.18 1.85 9.86
N ILE A 112 -12.14 1.03 9.74
CA ILE A 112 -10.83 1.46 9.26
C ILE A 112 -10.83 1.38 7.72
N PRO A 113 -10.57 2.48 6.99
CA PRO A 113 -10.44 2.44 5.53
C PRO A 113 -9.28 1.53 5.11
N VAL A 114 -9.56 0.55 4.25
CA VAL A 114 -8.54 -0.35 3.69
C VAL A 114 -8.39 -0.09 2.20
N HIS A 115 -7.17 0.17 1.75
CA HIS A 115 -6.81 0.35 0.35
C HIS A 115 -5.91 -0.79 -0.09
N LEU A 116 -6.15 -1.31 -1.29
CA LEU A 116 -5.36 -2.38 -1.88
C LEU A 116 -4.65 -1.81 -3.12
N THR A 117 -3.37 -2.12 -3.29
CA THR A 117 -2.67 -1.92 -4.57
C THR A 117 -2.28 -3.26 -5.14
N LEU A 118 -1.98 -3.29 -6.45
CA LEU A 118 -1.66 -4.51 -7.17
C LEU A 118 -0.14 -4.65 -7.30
N GLY A 119 0.37 -5.87 -7.15
CA GLY A 119 1.75 -6.24 -7.49
C GLY A 119 1.80 -7.23 -8.66
N ASN A 120 2.99 -7.67 -9.06
CA ASN A 120 3.17 -8.52 -10.24
C ASN A 120 2.48 -9.88 -10.17
N HIS A 121 2.12 -10.35 -8.96
CA HIS A 121 1.34 -11.58 -8.78
C HIS A 121 -0.17 -11.38 -8.95
N ASP A 122 -0.62 -10.12 -8.99
CA ASP A 122 -2.04 -9.79 -9.11
C ASP A 122 -2.53 -9.72 -10.55
N VAL A 123 -3.81 -10.02 -10.73
CA VAL A 123 -4.50 -9.95 -12.02
C VAL A 123 -5.64 -8.94 -11.93
N ARG A 124 -5.48 -7.82 -12.64
CA ARG A 124 -6.37 -6.66 -12.59
C ARG A 124 -7.85 -6.99 -12.76
N ASP A 125 -8.19 -7.79 -13.77
CA ASP A 125 -9.59 -8.12 -14.07
C ASP A 125 -10.24 -8.96 -12.97
N ILE A 126 -9.48 -9.89 -12.39
CA ILE A 126 -9.96 -10.76 -11.32
C ILE A 126 -10.07 -9.95 -10.02
N PHE A 127 -9.11 -9.07 -9.74
CA PHE A 127 -9.19 -8.13 -8.63
C PHE A 127 -10.42 -7.24 -8.73
N MET A 128 -10.69 -6.63 -9.90
CA MET A 128 -11.87 -5.78 -10.11
C MET A 128 -13.18 -6.55 -9.93
N ALA A 129 -13.22 -7.83 -10.31
CA ALA A 129 -14.38 -8.69 -10.06
C ALA A 129 -14.54 -9.06 -8.57
N ALA A 130 -13.44 -9.25 -7.85
CA ALA A 130 -13.44 -9.59 -6.43
C ALA A 130 -13.75 -8.40 -5.51
N PHE A 131 -13.35 -7.19 -5.91
CA PHE A 131 -13.53 -5.93 -5.17
C PHE A 131 -14.23 -4.86 -6.03
N PRO A 132 -15.48 -5.09 -6.49
CA PRO A 132 -16.20 -4.14 -7.34
C PRO A 132 -16.46 -2.78 -6.66
N GLU A 133 -16.37 -2.72 -5.32
CA GLU A 133 -16.44 -1.50 -4.54
C GLU A 133 -15.18 -0.61 -4.64
N MET A 134 -14.03 -1.19 -5.02
CA MET A 134 -12.73 -0.51 -5.11
C MET A 134 -12.50 0.00 -6.53
N LYS A 135 -13.25 1.05 -6.90
CA LYS A 135 -13.12 1.68 -8.22
C LYS A 135 -11.82 2.45 -8.32
N SER A 136 -11.17 2.40 -9.48
CA SER A 136 -9.99 3.23 -9.72
C SER A 136 -10.37 4.72 -9.75
N ALA A 137 -9.51 5.54 -9.15
CA ALA A 137 -9.51 6.99 -9.25
C ALA A 137 -8.96 7.52 -10.60
N SER A 138 -8.47 6.64 -11.48
CA SER A 138 -7.86 6.98 -12.75
C SER A 138 -8.82 6.75 -13.92
N ALA A 139 -8.94 7.75 -14.79
CA ALA A 139 -9.63 7.66 -16.08
C ALA A 139 -8.66 7.35 -17.25
N LEU A 140 -7.48 6.78 -16.95
CA LEU A 140 -6.52 6.39 -17.98
C LEU A 140 -7.11 5.35 -18.94
N LYS A 141 -6.61 5.38 -20.18
CA LYS A 141 -7.08 4.51 -21.28
C LYS A 141 -6.79 3.03 -21.02
N GLU A 142 -5.72 2.74 -20.27
CA GLU A 142 -5.43 1.42 -19.75
C GLU A 142 -6.11 1.24 -18.39
N HIS A 143 -6.74 0.08 -18.18
CA HIS A 143 -7.42 -0.27 -16.94
C HIS A 143 -6.41 -0.45 -15.80
N ARG A 144 -5.95 0.65 -15.20
CA ARG A 144 -5.07 0.65 -14.02
C ARG A 144 -5.88 0.80 -12.74
N HIS A 145 -5.49 0.14 -11.67
CA HIS A 145 -6.07 0.31 -10.34
C HIS A 145 -5.31 1.37 -9.53
N ASN A 146 -5.47 2.63 -9.91
CA ASN A 146 -4.95 3.76 -9.12
C ASN A 146 -5.98 4.20 -8.07
N SER A 147 -5.52 4.63 -6.90
CA SER A 147 -6.37 5.10 -5.80
C SER A 147 -5.80 6.37 -5.15
N LEU A 148 -6.66 7.15 -4.51
CA LEU A 148 -6.29 8.37 -3.78
C LEU A 148 -6.72 8.24 -2.33
N ILE A 149 -5.89 8.70 -1.40
CA ILE A 149 -6.25 8.87 0.01
C ILE A 149 -6.03 10.34 0.36
N ASP A 150 -7.12 11.03 0.67
CA ASP A 150 -7.10 12.43 1.09
C ASP A 150 -7.12 12.53 2.61
N LEU A 151 -6.04 13.07 3.17
CA LEU A 151 -5.89 13.41 4.59
C LEU A 151 -5.87 14.95 4.72
N PRO A 152 -6.13 15.53 5.92
CA PRO A 152 -6.24 16.98 6.10
C PRO A 152 -5.02 17.78 5.63
N SER A 153 -3.82 17.21 5.71
CA SER A 153 -2.57 17.88 5.32
C SER A 153 -1.80 17.17 4.19
N THR A 154 -2.23 15.99 3.77
CA THR A 154 -1.48 15.13 2.84
C THR A 154 -2.42 14.38 1.91
N ARG A 155 -2.02 14.22 0.64
CA ARG A 155 -2.67 13.31 -0.30
C ARG A 155 -1.70 12.18 -0.63
N LEU A 156 -2.14 10.94 -0.44
CA LEU A 156 -1.42 9.78 -0.95
C LEU A 156 -2.00 9.38 -2.31
N ILE A 157 -1.10 9.13 -3.26
CA ILE A 157 -1.44 8.65 -4.60
C ILE A 157 -0.90 7.23 -4.71
N LEU A 158 -1.81 6.27 -4.84
CA LEU A 158 -1.50 4.85 -4.93
C LEU A 158 -1.53 4.49 -6.41
N LEU A 159 -0.39 4.02 -6.92
CA LEU A 159 -0.19 3.76 -8.34
C LEU A 159 -0.13 2.26 -8.62
N ASP A 160 -0.78 1.85 -9.69
CA ASP A 160 -0.68 0.53 -10.27
C ASP A 160 0.45 0.51 -11.32
N THR A 161 1.53 -0.18 -10.98
CA THR A 161 2.76 -0.33 -11.78
C THR A 161 2.87 -1.64 -12.54
N LEU A 162 1.82 -2.47 -12.58
CA LEU A 162 1.77 -3.68 -13.41
C LEU A 162 1.73 -3.34 -14.91
#